data_AF-A0A0P7AXP5-F1
#
_entry.id   AF-A0A0P7AXP5-F1
#
_cell.length_a   1.000
_cell.length_b   1.000
_cell.length_c   1.000
_cell.angle_alpha   90.00
_cell.angle_beta   90.00
_cell.angle_gamma   90.00
#
_symmetry.space_group_name_H-M   'P 1'
#
loop_
_entity.id
_entity.type
_entity.pdbx_description
1 polymer ?
#
loop_
_entity_poly.entity_id
_entity_poly.type
_entity_poly.pdbx_seq_one_letter_code
_entity_poly.pdbx_strand_id
1 'polypeptide(L)'
;MDAPVLCTICGSSDARRCVQCHSAAYCSIECQQTDWRTHRILCRKFAEHVEDNFASRPSPWHYLAIYFPMAGRRPCLIWVDSRIDAVEGRTYFYPVLDHLLHIPGNDYIGRGLRQVRGNILRGREQNQDTLHLWFLDPDVTPHNITINRTIHGTPLIADTWGEFTWNGPLVAVMRAGSDFDPRHATDITLTAYRDAIDYLGFYMDTIGSMIDGPGRDCHRSNIVLARKISKATGVRINCRRDQAIRAEPEMVEVSVPRMHPLFNLESDDPCDIPSLFGLELVAKAYDDSRSGGGNSHSLANNGLANPLAQLLLIRTSIQNGSWVHLPSYWSHQSLGSLLFVDRSGRNIRRHDITEICNLIEEVAVPFILKENASEPGMEQKLKDILKWEGSIRGIGR
;
A
#
# COMPACT_ATOMS: atom_id res chain seq x y z
N MET A 1 -4.76 -25.54 -18.25
CA MET A 1 -4.20 -25.18 -16.94
C MET A 1 -4.49 -23.71 -16.77
N ASP A 2 -5.20 -23.33 -15.71
CA ASP A 2 -5.47 -21.91 -15.45
C ASP A 2 -4.16 -21.17 -15.21
N ALA A 3 -4.08 -19.92 -15.67
CA ALA A 3 -2.89 -19.10 -15.46
C ALA A 3 -2.62 -18.95 -13.95
N PRO A 4 -1.34 -18.99 -13.52
CA PRO A 4 -0.99 -18.87 -12.11
C PRO A 4 -1.45 -17.52 -11.58
N VAL A 5 -2.09 -17.52 -10.40
CA VAL A 5 -2.44 -16.29 -9.70
C VAL A 5 -1.16 -15.66 -9.15
N LEU A 6 -0.82 -14.47 -9.61
CA LEU A 6 0.39 -13.77 -9.19
C LEU A 6 0.10 -12.73 -8.11
N CYS A 7 1.06 -12.52 -7.22
CA CYS A 7 1.01 -11.47 -6.22
C CYS A 7 0.96 -10.09 -6.90
N THR A 8 -0.05 -9.30 -6.55
CA THR A 8 -0.26 -7.93 -7.04
C THR A 8 0.95 -7.03 -6.78
N ILE A 9 1.69 -7.26 -5.68
CA ILE A 9 2.81 -6.40 -5.25
C ILE A 9 4.20 -6.88 -5.67
N CYS A 10 4.43 -8.18 -5.81
CA CYS A 10 5.78 -8.71 -6.07
C CYS A 10 5.87 -9.79 -7.16
N GLY A 11 4.76 -10.15 -7.80
CA GLY A 11 4.75 -11.09 -8.92
C GLY A 11 4.96 -12.56 -8.55
N SER A 12 5.15 -12.90 -7.26
CA SER A 12 5.25 -14.29 -6.79
C SER A 12 4.01 -15.10 -7.18
N SER A 13 4.21 -16.34 -7.63
CA SER A 13 3.15 -17.28 -7.96
C SER A 13 2.51 -17.96 -6.75
N ASP A 14 3.12 -17.87 -5.57
CA ASP A 14 2.54 -18.36 -4.31
C ASP A 14 1.62 -17.29 -3.71
N ALA A 15 0.58 -16.90 -4.45
CA ALA A 15 -0.33 -15.83 -4.06
C ALA A 15 -1.75 -16.35 -3.84
N ARG A 16 -2.40 -15.83 -2.80
CA ARG A 16 -3.80 -16.11 -2.48
C ARG A 16 -4.64 -14.87 -2.76
N ARG A 17 -5.82 -15.09 -3.34
CA ARG A 17 -6.77 -14.01 -3.61
C ARG A 17 -7.21 -13.36 -2.31
N CYS A 18 -7.40 -12.05 -2.36
CA CYS A 18 -7.99 -11.29 -1.27
C CYS A 18 -9.36 -11.88 -0.92
N VAL A 19 -9.56 -12.20 0.36
CA VAL A 19 -10.77 -12.90 0.86
C VAL A 19 -12.06 -12.09 0.72
N GLN A 20 -11.96 -10.80 0.45
CA GLN A 20 -13.11 -9.91 0.29
C GLN A 20 -13.48 -9.76 -1.19
N CYS A 21 -12.58 -9.23 -2.02
CA CYS A 21 -12.90 -8.92 -3.42
C CYS A 21 -12.61 -10.04 -4.42
N HIS A 22 -11.81 -11.05 -4.05
CA HIS A 22 -11.32 -12.12 -4.93
C HIS A 22 -10.63 -11.66 -6.24
N SER A 23 -10.26 -10.38 -6.34
CA SER A 23 -9.77 -9.73 -7.58
C SER A 23 -8.28 -9.43 -7.58
N ALA A 24 -7.72 -9.02 -6.43
CA ALA A 24 -6.27 -8.93 -6.21
C ALA A 24 -5.77 -10.16 -5.43
N ALA A 25 -4.47 -10.44 -5.49
CA ALA A 25 -3.86 -11.56 -4.78
C ALA A 25 -2.53 -11.17 -4.15
N TYR A 26 -2.20 -11.78 -3.02
CA TYR A 26 -0.98 -11.48 -2.27
C TYR A 26 -0.32 -12.76 -1.78
N CYS A 27 1.01 -12.80 -1.84
CA CYS A 27 1.79 -13.94 -1.31
C CYS A 27 2.04 -13.85 0.20
N SER A 28 1.85 -12.68 0.79
CA SER A 28 2.02 -12.46 2.22
C SER A 28 1.16 -11.28 2.68
N ILE A 29 0.99 -11.18 4.00
CA ILE A 29 0.26 -10.08 4.61
C ILE A 29 1.01 -8.74 4.46
N GLU A 30 2.34 -8.76 4.36
CA GLU A 30 3.17 -7.57 4.10
C GLU A 30 2.93 -7.04 2.68
N CYS A 31 2.77 -7.94 1.69
CA CYS A 31 2.37 -7.54 0.34
C CYS A 31 0.95 -6.96 0.34
N GLN A 32 0.00 -7.57 1.08
CA GLN A 32 -1.35 -7.02 1.20
C GLN A 32 -1.35 -5.63 1.86
N GLN A 33 -0.59 -5.43 2.94
CA GLN A 33 -0.47 -4.15 3.65
C GLN A 33 0.20 -3.08 2.79
N THR A 34 1.19 -3.47 1.97
CA THR A 34 1.81 -2.57 0.98
C THR A 34 0.76 -2.00 0.03
N ASP A 35 -0.21 -2.82 -0.40
CA ASP A 35 -1.26 -2.39 -1.33
C ASP A 35 -2.47 -1.74 -0.63
N TRP A 36 -2.65 -1.98 0.67
CA TRP A 36 -3.92 -1.81 1.37
C TRP A 36 -4.51 -0.42 1.22
N ARG A 37 -3.69 0.64 1.31
CA ARG A 37 -4.14 2.02 1.17
C ARG A 37 -4.87 2.28 -0.14
N THR A 38 -4.32 1.76 -1.24
CA THR A 38 -4.87 1.86 -2.59
C THR A 38 -6.02 0.86 -2.75
N HIS A 39 -5.76 -0.42 -2.45
CA HIS A 39 -6.71 -1.51 -2.60
C HIS A 39 -8.04 -1.27 -1.89
N ARG A 40 -8.02 -0.83 -0.63
CA ARG A 40 -9.22 -0.65 0.21
C ARG A 40 -10.23 0.35 -0.34
N ILE A 41 -9.79 1.26 -1.22
CA ILE A 41 -10.66 2.26 -1.86
C ILE A 41 -11.75 1.57 -2.70
N LEU A 42 -11.37 0.50 -3.40
CA LEU A 42 -12.24 -0.23 -4.32
C LEU A 42 -12.56 -1.66 -3.87
N CYS A 43 -11.81 -2.24 -2.92
CA CYS A 43 -11.96 -3.63 -2.48
C CYS A 43 -13.41 -4.03 -2.16
N ARG A 44 -14.06 -3.30 -1.24
CA ARG A 44 -15.44 -3.62 -0.84
C ARG A 44 -16.43 -3.45 -1.99
N LYS A 45 -16.32 -2.34 -2.74
CA LYS A 45 -17.19 -2.08 -3.90
C LYS A 45 -17.04 -3.16 -4.97
N PHE A 46 -15.82 -3.64 -5.18
CA PHE A 46 -15.57 -4.73 -6.11
C PHE A 46 -16.22 -6.03 -5.63
N ALA A 47 -16.13 -6.34 -4.34
CA ALA A 47 -16.80 -7.50 -3.75
C ALA A 47 -18.32 -7.44 -3.97
N GLU A 48 -18.96 -6.29 -3.71
CA GLU A 48 -20.39 -6.07 -3.95
C GLU A 48 -20.78 -6.40 -5.42
N HIS A 49 -19.99 -5.96 -6.39
CA HIS A 49 -20.24 -6.30 -7.81
C HIS A 49 -20.09 -7.79 -8.14
N VAL A 50 -19.19 -8.51 -7.47
CA VAL A 50 -18.96 -9.96 -7.66
C VAL A 50 -20.03 -10.79 -6.97
N GLU A 51 -20.45 -10.41 -5.76
CA GLU A 51 -21.51 -11.09 -4.99
C GLU A 51 -22.84 -11.08 -5.73
N ASP A 52 -23.14 -9.99 -6.42
CA ASP A 52 -24.30 -9.90 -7.33
C ASP A 52 -24.10 -10.71 -8.63
N ASN A 53 -23.01 -11.46 -8.78
CA ASN A 53 -22.64 -12.20 -9.99
C ASN A 53 -22.62 -11.33 -11.26
N PHE A 54 -22.27 -10.06 -11.10
CA PHE A 54 -22.43 -9.02 -12.12
C PHE A 54 -23.87 -8.91 -12.67
N ALA A 55 -24.90 -9.25 -11.90
CA ALA A 55 -26.31 -9.05 -12.27
C ALA A 55 -26.65 -7.57 -12.50
N SER A 56 -25.86 -6.66 -11.92
CA SER A 56 -25.90 -5.23 -12.21
C SER A 56 -25.26 -4.84 -13.54
N ARG A 57 -24.66 -5.77 -14.30
CA ARG A 57 -24.11 -5.52 -15.63
C ARG A 57 -25.25 -5.14 -16.58
N PRO A 58 -25.26 -3.92 -17.16
CA PRO A 58 -26.38 -3.48 -17.97
C PRO A 58 -26.60 -4.29 -19.25
N SER A 59 -25.52 -4.79 -19.87
CA SER A 59 -25.60 -5.66 -21.04
C SER A 59 -24.32 -6.50 -21.22
N PRO A 60 -24.31 -7.54 -22.07
CA PRO A 60 -23.10 -8.31 -22.38
C PRO A 60 -21.94 -7.48 -22.96
N TRP A 61 -22.22 -6.26 -23.42
CA TRP A 61 -21.25 -5.34 -24.02
C TRP A 61 -20.74 -4.29 -23.04
N HIS A 62 -21.24 -4.29 -21.80
CA HIS A 62 -20.70 -3.47 -20.74
C HIS A 62 -19.59 -4.22 -20.01
N TYR A 63 -18.47 -3.55 -19.79
CA TYR A 63 -17.34 -4.10 -19.06
C TYR A 63 -17.00 -3.20 -17.88
N LEU A 64 -16.56 -3.81 -16.79
CA LEU A 64 -16.18 -3.07 -15.60
C LEU A 64 -14.90 -2.27 -15.89
N ALA A 65 -14.92 -1.00 -15.54
CA ALA A 65 -13.82 -0.06 -15.71
C ALA A 65 -13.59 0.74 -14.41
N ILE A 66 -12.45 1.42 -14.33
CA ILE A 66 -12.15 2.35 -13.23
C ILE A 66 -12.08 3.76 -13.77
N TYR A 67 -12.91 4.63 -13.21
CA TYR A 67 -12.95 6.05 -13.56
C TYR A 67 -12.25 6.88 -12.50
N PHE A 68 -11.41 7.81 -12.96
CA PHE A 68 -10.71 8.82 -12.19
C PHE A 68 -11.33 10.20 -12.49
N PRO A 69 -12.43 10.59 -11.82
CA PRO A 69 -13.06 11.87 -12.06
C PRO A 69 -12.13 13.04 -11.75
N MET A 70 -12.11 14.05 -12.62
CA MET A 70 -11.25 15.22 -12.46
C MET A 70 -11.48 15.97 -11.13
N ALA A 71 -12.75 16.16 -10.74
CA ALA A 71 -13.13 16.89 -9.52
C ALA A 71 -13.34 15.98 -8.29
N GLY A 72 -13.29 14.66 -8.45
CA GLY A 72 -13.53 13.70 -7.37
C GLY A 72 -12.35 13.57 -6.41
N ARG A 73 -12.59 12.90 -5.28
CA ARG A 73 -11.53 12.54 -4.31
C ARG A 73 -11.13 11.07 -4.38
N ARG A 74 -11.85 10.23 -5.11
CA ARG A 74 -11.62 8.78 -5.15
C ARG A 74 -12.00 8.22 -6.51
N PRO A 75 -11.29 7.19 -6.99
CA PRO A 75 -11.71 6.44 -8.16
C PRO A 75 -13.01 5.70 -7.88
N CYS A 76 -13.73 5.37 -8.96
CA CYS A 76 -14.96 4.60 -8.90
C CYS A 76 -14.96 3.47 -9.92
N LEU A 77 -15.62 2.36 -9.55
CA LEU A 77 -15.99 1.31 -10.49
C LEU A 77 -17.21 1.77 -11.27
N ILE A 78 -17.17 1.58 -12.59
CA ILE A 78 -18.26 1.93 -13.50
C ILE A 78 -18.41 0.87 -14.59
N TRP A 79 -19.61 0.74 -15.14
CA TRP A 79 -19.88 -0.07 -16.32
C TRP A 79 -19.70 0.80 -17.57
N VAL A 80 -18.85 0.34 -18.50
CA VAL A 80 -18.60 1.04 -19.76
C VAL A 80 -19.09 0.19 -20.91
N ASP A 81 -20.05 0.72 -21.67
CA ASP A 81 -20.50 0.11 -22.92
C ASP A 81 -19.36 0.03 -23.93
N SER A 82 -19.31 -1.06 -24.69
CA SER A 82 -18.31 -1.28 -25.73
C SER A 82 -18.99 -1.55 -27.06
N ARG A 83 -18.81 -0.64 -28.02
CA ARG A 83 -19.29 -0.81 -29.38
C ARG A 83 -18.49 -1.89 -30.09
N ILE A 84 -19.15 -2.54 -31.05
CA ILE A 84 -18.55 -3.58 -31.86
C ILE A 84 -18.37 -3.04 -33.27
N ASP A 85 -17.12 -2.94 -33.71
CA ASP A 85 -16.80 -2.65 -35.10
C ASP A 85 -16.24 -3.91 -35.76
N ALA A 86 -16.80 -4.28 -36.91
CA ALA A 86 -16.28 -5.33 -37.75
C ALA A 86 -15.31 -4.70 -38.77
N VAL A 87 -14.02 -4.70 -38.46
CA VAL A 87 -12.97 -4.21 -39.35
C VAL A 87 -12.24 -5.41 -39.94
N GLU A 88 -12.19 -5.50 -41.27
CA GLU A 88 -11.48 -6.58 -42.00
C GLU A 88 -11.87 -8.00 -41.55
N GLY A 89 -13.15 -8.23 -41.26
CA GLY A 89 -13.67 -9.53 -40.82
C GLY A 89 -13.29 -9.93 -39.39
N ARG A 90 -12.73 -9.01 -38.60
CA ARG A 90 -12.44 -9.19 -37.17
C ARG A 90 -13.27 -8.23 -36.32
N THR A 91 -13.75 -8.74 -35.19
CA THR A 91 -14.54 -7.99 -34.21
C THR A 91 -13.61 -7.19 -33.31
N TYR A 92 -13.86 -5.88 -33.19
CA TYR A 92 -13.13 -4.99 -32.29
C TYR A 92 -14.09 -4.31 -31.32
N PHE A 93 -13.75 -4.33 -30.03
CA PHE A 93 -14.54 -3.67 -29.00
C PHE A 93 -14.01 -2.26 -28.76
N TYR A 94 -14.84 -1.23 -28.82
CA TYR A 94 -14.44 0.15 -28.52
C TYR A 94 -15.23 0.72 -27.35
N PRO A 95 -14.57 1.10 -26.24
CA PRO A 95 -15.28 1.64 -25.08
C PRO A 95 -15.90 3.00 -25.42
N VAL A 96 -17.17 3.18 -25.04
CA VAL A 96 -17.90 4.44 -25.21
C VAL A 96 -17.56 5.36 -24.04
N LEU A 97 -16.62 6.28 -24.26
CA LEU A 97 -16.06 7.13 -23.21
C LEU A 97 -16.51 8.59 -23.28
N ASP A 98 -17.39 8.95 -24.22
CA ASP A 98 -17.78 10.34 -24.51
C ASP A 98 -18.34 11.08 -23.30
N HIS A 99 -19.10 10.37 -22.46
CA HIS A 99 -19.69 10.95 -21.26
C HIS A 99 -18.69 11.06 -20.08
N LEU A 100 -17.60 10.27 -20.09
CA LEU A 100 -16.62 10.20 -19.01
C LEU A 100 -15.42 11.13 -19.27
N LEU A 101 -14.99 11.18 -20.53
CA LEU A 101 -13.89 11.99 -21.04
C LEU A 101 -14.45 13.22 -21.73
N HIS A 102 -15.18 14.04 -20.96
CA HIS A 102 -15.76 15.30 -21.40
C HIS A 102 -15.61 16.36 -20.31
N ILE A 103 -15.46 17.61 -20.74
CA ILE A 103 -15.43 18.78 -19.86
C ILE A 103 -16.53 19.74 -20.34
N PRO A 104 -17.52 20.06 -19.49
CA PRO A 104 -18.60 20.97 -19.85
C PRO A 104 -18.11 22.30 -20.41
N GLY A 105 -18.75 22.77 -21.48
CA GLY A 105 -18.38 24.02 -22.17
C GLY A 105 -17.30 23.86 -23.24
N ASN A 106 -16.94 22.63 -23.61
CA ASN A 106 -16.07 22.34 -24.74
C ASN A 106 -16.79 21.45 -25.76
N ASP A 107 -16.44 21.62 -27.03
CA ASP A 107 -16.77 20.66 -28.09
C ASP A 107 -16.04 19.32 -27.87
N TYR A 108 -16.22 18.37 -28.78
CA TYR A 108 -15.50 17.10 -28.73
C TYR A 108 -13.98 17.32 -28.66
N ILE A 109 -13.36 16.77 -27.62
CA ILE A 109 -11.91 16.75 -27.43
C ILE A 109 -11.44 15.35 -27.84
N GLY A 110 -10.33 15.28 -28.58
CA GLY A 110 -9.69 14.01 -28.91
C GLY A 110 -9.33 13.19 -27.67
N ARG A 111 -8.79 11.99 -27.89
CA ARG A 111 -8.41 11.09 -26.78
C ARG A 111 -6.99 10.57 -26.95
N GLY A 112 -6.25 10.64 -25.87
CA GLY A 112 -4.99 9.91 -25.72
C GLY A 112 -5.24 8.50 -25.18
N LEU A 113 -4.37 7.57 -25.57
CA LEU A 113 -4.32 6.21 -25.05
C LEU A 113 -2.88 5.89 -24.60
N ARG A 114 -2.77 5.26 -23.43
CA ARG A 114 -1.57 4.54 -23.00
C ARG A 114 -1.92 3.09 -22.74
N GLN A 115 -1.13 2.18 -23.30
CA GLN A 115 -1.25 0.74 -23.07
C GLN A 115 -0.23 0.33 -22.01
N VAL A 116 -0.69 -0.43 -21.02
CA VAL A 116 0.13 -0.98 -19.94
C VAL A 116 0.08 -2.49 -20.08
N ARG A 117 1.17 -3.06 -20.57
CA ARG A 117 1.32 -4.51 -20.86
C ARG A 117 2.05 -5.26 -19.77
N GLY A 118 2.67 -4.57 -18.83
CA GLY A 118 3.38 -5.14 -17.69
C GLY A 118 3.58 -4.13 -16.58
N ASN A 119 4.21 -4.57 -15.49
CA ASN A 119 4.59 -3.74 -14.36
C ASN A 119 5.88 -4.29 -13.73
N ILE A 120 7.03 -3.85 -14.25
CA ILE A 120 8.35 -4.33 -13.79
C ILE A 120 8.62 -3.97 -12.33
N LEU A 121 8.02 -2.88 -11.83
CA LEU A 121 8.09 -2.48 -10.43
C LEU A 121 7.50 -3.56 -9.49
N ARG A 122 6.56 -4.36 -9.99
CA ARG A 122 5.89 -5.44 -9.26
C ARG A 122 6.39 -6.83 -9.68
N GLY A 123 7.50 -6.91 -10.42
CA GLY A 123 8.08 -8.17 -10.88
C GLY A 123 7.27 -8.85 -11.99
N ARG A 124 6.40 -8.13 -12.71
CA ARG A 124 5.62 -8.64 -13.84
C ARG A 124 6.11 -7.98 -15.13
N GLU A 125 6.94 -8.66 -15.91
CA GLU A 125 7.40 -8.12 -17.20
C GLU A 125 6.26 -8.01 -18.22
N GLN A 126 5.32 -8.96 -18.16
CA GLN A 126 4.13 -8.99 -18.99
C GLN A 126 2.93 -9.46 -18.16
N ASN A 127 1.79 -8.84 -18.40
CA ASN A 127 0.49 -9.20 -17.87
C ASN A 127 -0.24 -10.09 -18.89
N GLN A 128 -1.16 -10.94 -18.40
CA GLN A 128 -2.01 -11.76 -19.26
C GLN A 128 -2.93 -10.90 -20.15
N ASP A 129 -3.48 -9.84 -19.56
CA ASP A 129 -4.39 -8.89 -20.18
C ASP A 129 -3.77 -7.49 -20.20
N THR A 130 -4.16 -6.68 -21.19
CA THR A 130 -3.58 -5.35 -21.38
C THR A 130 -4.49 -4.28 -20.78
N LEU A 131 -3.92 -3.43 -19.94
CA LEU A 131 -4.62 -2.29 -19.36
C LEU A 131 -4.52 -1.09 -20.31
N HIS A 132 -5.65 -0.48 -20.63
CA HIS A 132 -5.75 0.73 -21.45
C HIS A 132 -6.14 1.91 -20.55
N LEU A 133 -5.28 2.93 -20.50
CA LEU A 133 -5.55 4.20 -19.83
C LEU A 133 -5.92 5.25 -20.88
N TRP A 134 -7.19 5.67 -20.85
CA TRP A 134 -7.75 6.68 -21.73
C TRP A 134 -7.89 8.02 -21.03
N PHE A 135 -7.46 9.08 -21.69
CA PHE A 135 -7.51 10.46 -21.20
C PHE A 135 -7.81 11.39 -22.37
N LEU A 136 -8.07 12.67 -22.06
CA LEU A 136 -8.24 13.69 -23.09
C LEU A 136 -6.94 13.87 -23.89
N ASP A 137 -7.07 14.25 -25.16
CA ASP A 137 -5.92 14.54 -26.03
C ASP A 137 -4.96 15.53 -25.34
N PRO A 138 -3.70 15.14 -25.09
CA PRO A 138 -2.73 16.00 -24.40
C PRO A 138 -2.34 17.23 -25.24
N ASP A 139 -2.51 17.18 -26.57
CA ASP A 139 -2.15 18.26 -27.48
C ASP A 139 -3.25 19.34 -27.58
N VAL A 140 -4.41 19.08 -26.96
CA VAL A 140 -5.52 20.03 -26.86
C VAL A 140 -5.59 20.54 -25.43
N THR A 141 -5.78 21.85 -25.24
CA THR A 141 -6.02 22.44 -23.91
C THR A 141 -7.48 22.91 -23.80
N PRO A 142 -8.38 22.08 -23.23
CA PRO A 142 -9.78 22.46 -23.07
C PRO A 142 -9.96 23.58 -22.06
N HIS A 143 -11.03 24.37 -22.23
CA HIS A 143 -11.49 25.29 -21.20
C HIS A 143 -11.87 24.51 -19.94
N ASN A 144 -11.52 25.05 -18.76
CA ASN A 144 -11.84 24.48 -17.45
C ASN A 144 -11.21 23.11 -17.15
N ILE A 145 -10.20 22.67 -17.92
CA ILE A 145 -9.39 21.52 -17.51
C ILE A 145 -8.60 21.88 -16.25
N THR A 146 -8.60 20.97 -15.28
CA THR A 146 -7.89 21.13 -14.01
C THR A 146 -7.15 19.86 -13.65
N ILE A 147 -6.27 19.96 -12.65
CA ILE A 147 -5.57 18.82 -12.06
C ILE A 147 -6.58 17.77 -11.63
N ASN A 148 -6.32 16.51 -11.97
CA ASN A 148 -7.15 15.41 -11.54
C ASN A 148 -7.01 15.20 -10.03
N ARG A 149 -7.99 15.69 -9.26
CA ARG A 149 -8.01 15.60 -7.79
C ARG A 149 -8.20 14.18 -7.28
N THR A 150 -8.70 13.26 -8.10
CA THR A 150 -8.77 11.86 -7.71
C THR A 150 -7.37 11.25 -7.62
N ILE A 151 -6.50 11.59 -8.58
CA ILE A 151 -5.12 11.12 -8.64
C ILE A 151 -4.25 11.88 -7.63
N HIS A 152 -4.32 13.21 -7.62
CA HIS A 152 -3.38 14.09 -6.87
C HIS A 152 -3.92 14.62 -5.54
N GLY A 153 -5.24 14.72 -5.40
CA GLY A 153 -5.88 15.26 -4.19
C GLY A 153 -6.02 14.26 -3.05
N THR A 154 -5.70 12.99 -3.33
CA THR A 154 -5.48 11.98 -2.29
C THR A 154 -4.07 11.43 -2.42
N PRO A 155 -3.53 10.84 -1.36
CA PRO A 155 -2.20 10.25 -1.39
C PRO A 155 -2.18 8.90 -2.14
N LEU A 156 -2.92 8.81 -3.24
CA LEU A 156 -3.09 7.62 -4.07
C LEU A 156 -1.80 7.26 -4.81
N ILE A 157 -1.05 8.28 -5.23
CA ILE A 157 0.28 8.16 -5.86
C ILE A 157 1.38 8.82 -5.00
N ALA A 158 1.13 9.07 -3.71
CA ALA A 158 2.07 9.82 -2.86
C ALA A 158 3.41 9.10 -2.60
N ASP A 159 3.48 7.79 -2.77
CA ASP A 159 4.68 6.95 -2.61
C ASP A 159 5.50 6.79 -3.92
N THR A 160 4.98 7.35 -5.00
CA THR A 160 5.49 7.19 -6.36
C THR A 160 6.50 8.28 -6.73
N TRP A 161 6.89 8.38 -8.00
CA TRP A 161 7.82 9.40 -8.48
C TRP A 161 7.19 10.80 -8.43
N GLY A 162 5.91 10.92 -8.81
CA GLY A 162 5.08 12.11 -8.54
C GLY A 162 5.46 13.39 -9.29
N GLU A 163 6.27 13.30 -10.35
CA GLU A 163 6.70 14.47 -11.13
C GLU A 163 5.63 14.95 -12.11
N PHE A 164 4.87 14.03 -12.71
CA PHE A 164 3.88 14.38 -13.73
C PHE A 164 2.50 14.71 -13.14
N THR A 165 1.97 15.87 -13.52
CA THR A 165 0.62 16.31 -13.12
C THR A 165 -0.42 15.93 -14.16
N TRP A 166 -1.09 14.80 -13.94
CA TRP A 166 -2.29 14.40 -14.68
C TRP A 166 -3.44 15.42 -14.54
N ASN A 167 -3.88 15.99 -15.66
CA ASN A 167 -5.03 16.87 -15.78
C ASN A 167 -6.22 16.14 -16.43
N GLY A 168 -7.43 16.61 -16.17
CA GLY A 168 -8.63 16.07 -16.79
C GLY A 168 -9.08 14.71 -16.23
N PRO A 169 -10.24 14.21 -16.70
CA PRO A 169 -10.71 12.86 -16.36
C PRO A 169 -9.86 11.77 -17.02
N LEU A 170 -9.80 10.60 -16.38
CA LEU A 170 -9.10 9.42 -16.91
C LEU A 170 -9.94 8.16 -16.69
N VAL A 171 -9.93 7.23 -17.64
CA VAL A 171 -10.65 5.95 -17.54
C VAL A 171 -9.67 4.81 -17.82
N ALA A 172 -9.63 3.85 -16.90
CA ALA A 172 -8.88 2.60 -17.04
C ALA A 172 -9.84 1.48 -17.45
N VAL A 173 -9.56 0.83 -18.58
CA VAL A 173 -10.31 -0.32 -19.12
C VAL A 173 -9.36 -1.49 -19.39
N MET A 174 -9.85 -2.71 -19.37
CA MET A 174 -9.04 -3.90 -19.66
C MET A 174 -9.34 -4.47 -21.04
N ARG A 175 -8.30 -4.95 -21.73
CA ARG A 175 -8.38 -5.74 -22.95
C ARG A 175 -7.91 -7.17 -22.70
N ALA A 176 -8.64 -8.14 -23.20
CA ALA A 176 -8.26 -9.54 -23.10
C ALA A 176 -7.04 -9.81 -23.98
N GLY A 177 -6.00 -10.39 -23.39
CA GLY A 177 -4.75 -10.73 -24.05
C GLY A 177 -3.68 -9.64 -24.01
N SER A 178 -2.46 -10.06 -24.35
CA SER A 178 -1.23 -9.28 -24.30
C SER A 178 -0.64 -9.00 -25.69
N ASP A 179 -1.45 -9.18 -26.73
CA ASP A 179 -1.08 -8.92 -28.12
C ASP A 179 -0.74 -7.43 -28.33
N PHE A 180 -0.12 -7.10 -29.46
CA PHE A 180 0.15 -5.70 -29.81
C PHE A 180 -1.13 -4.86 -29.89
N ASP A 181 -2.23 -5.46 -30.35
CA ASP A 181 -3.54 -4.83 -30.48
C ASP A 181 -4.67 -5.77 -30.00
N PRO A 182 -4.89 -5.85 -28.68
CA PRO A 182 -5.86 -6.75 -28.08
C PRO A 182 -7.29 -6.23 -28.30
N ARG A 183 -8.12 -7.07 -28.92
CA ARG A 183 -9.37 -6.64 -29.59
C ARG A 183 -10.61 -6.74 -28.73
N HIS A 184 -10.59 -7.64 -27.75
CA HIS A 184 -11.72 -7.94 -26.90
C HIS A 184 -11.60 -7.17 -25.60
N ALA A 185 -12.71 -6.61 -25.12
CA ALA A 185 -12.77 -6.06 -23.77
C ALA A 185 -12.96 -7.18 -22.75
N THR A 186 -12.50 -6.94 -21.53
CA THR A 186 -12.76 -7.79 -20.37
C THR A 186 -12.93 -6.88 -19.14
N ASP A 187 -13.44 -7.42 -18.05
CA ASP A 187 -13.60 -6.63 -16.83
C ASP A 187 -12.25 -6.30 -16.20
N ILE A 188 -12.10 -5.06 -15.75
CA ILE A 188 -10.90 -4.64 -15.03
C ILE A 188 -10.79 -5.37 -13.68
N THR A 189 -9.56 -5.70 -13.30
CA THR A 189 -9.24 -6.32 -12.01
C THR A 189 -8.62 -5.30 -11.05
N LEU A 190 -8.62 -5.60 -9.76
CA LEU A 190 -7.91 -4.78 -8.77
C LEU A 190 -6.38 -4.93 -8.85
N THR A 191 -5.86 -5.95 -9.55
CA THR A 191 -4.44 -5.98 -9.94
C THR A 191 -4.15 -4.92 -11.00
N ALA A 192 -4.98 -4.80 -12.04
CA ALA A 192 -4.81 -3.73 -13.04
C ALA A 192 -5.09 -2.35 -12.48
N TYR A 193 -5.95 -2.23 -11.45
CA TYR A 193 -6.06 -0.98 -10.71
C TYR A 193 -4.71 -0.56 -10.11
N ARG A 194 -3.99 -1.48 -9.46
CA ARG A 194 -2.64 -1.20 -8.95
C ARG A 194 -1.67 -0.82 -10.07
N ASP A 195 -1.74 -1.52 -11.21
CA ASP A 195 -0.92 -1.21 -12.39
C ASP A 195 -1.22 0.18 -12.95
N ALA A 196 -2.48 0.61 -12.96
CA ALA A 196 -2.86 1.97 -13.34
C ALA A 196 -2.22 3.00 -12.39
N ILE A 197 -2.31 2.79 -11.07
CA ILE A 197 -1.74 3.71 -10.08
C ILE A 197 -0.21 3.79 -10.21
N ASP A 198 0.46 2.65 -10.38
CA ASP A 198 1.91 2.64 -10.57
C ASP A 198 2.28 3.32 -11.90
N TYR A 199 1.56 3.05 -12.98
CA TYR A 199 1.82 3.66 -14.28
C TYR A 199 1.75 5.20 -14.19
N LEU A 200 0.65 5.70 -13.62
CA LEU A 200 0.37 7.13 -13.47
C LEU A 200 1.38 7.81 -12.53
N GLY A 201 1.73 7.17 -11.42
CA GLY A 201 2.63 7.72 -10.41
C GLY A 201 4.11 7.69 -10.79
N PHE A 202 4.52 6.76 -11.64
CA PHE A 202 5.89 6.67 -12.18
C PHE A 202 6.00 7.23 -13.61
N TYR A 203 5.02 8.03 -14.04
CA TYR A 203 5.05 8.71 -15.33
C TYR A 203 5.98 9.93 -15.30
N MET A 204 6.81 10.05 -16.33
CA MET A 204 7.59 11.24 -16.65
C MET A 204 7.27 11.69 -18.06
N ASP A 205 7.01 12.99 -18.25
CA ASP A 205 6.55 13.53 -19.53
C ASP A 205 7.49 13.21 -20.71
N THR A 206 8.79 13.25 -20.45
CA THR A 206 9.83 13.12 -21.48
C THR A 206 10.06 11.70 -21.98
N ILE A 207 9.77 10.67 -21.17
CA ILE A 207 10.10 9.28 -21.52
C ILE A 207 8.95 8.29 -21.28
N GLY A 208 7.82 8.73 -20.72
CA GLY A 208 6.70 7.88 -20.33
C GLY A 208 6.85 7.29 -18.94
N SER A 209 6.11 6.21 -18.66
CA SER A 209 6.16 5.55 -17.35
C SER A 209 7.41 4.70 -17.17
N MET A 210 8.02 4.75 -15.99
CA MET A 210 9.17 3.91 -15.67
C MET A 210 8.82 2.42 -15.63
N ILE A 211 7.55 2.06 -15.39
CA ILE A 211 7.19 0.65 -15.12
C ILE A 211 6.89 -0.17 -16.39
N ASP A 212 6.71 0.48 -17.54
CA ASP A 212 6.34 -0.17 -18.80
C ASP A 212 6.63 0.73 -20.02
N GLY A 213 6.70 0.13 -21.20
CA GLY A 213 6.98 0.84 -22.45
C GLY A 213 8.40 1.43 -22.51
N PRO A 214 8.64 2.45 -23.37
CA PRO A 214 9.99 3.00 -23.58
C PRO A 214 10.63 3.60 -22.32
N GLY A 215 9.82 4.11 -21.39
CA GLY A 215 10.30 4.72 -20.16
C GLY A 215 11.02 3.73 -19.25
N ARG A 216 10.70 2.44 -19.36
CA ARG A 216 11.32 1.39 -18.53
C ARG A 216 12.81 1.17 -18.84
N ASP A 217 13.21 1.36 -20.10
CA ASP A 217 14.57 1.05 -20.55
C ASP A 217 15.55 2.20 -20.32
N CYS A 218 15.07 3.34 -19.79
CA CYS A 218 15.90 4.49 -19.46
C CYS A 218 16.80 4.20 -18.24
N HIS A 219 18.06 4.64 -18.30
CA HIS A 219 19.03 4.50 -17.21
C HIS A 219 18.52 5.07 -15.88
N ARG A 220 17.82 6.22 -15.92
CA ARG A 220 17.23 6.84 -14.73
C ARG A 220 16.16 5.94 -14.11
N SER A 221 15.28 5.36 -14.92
CA SER A 221 14.24 4.44 -14.48
C SER A 221 14.84 3.22 -13.80
N ASN A 222 15.90 2.63 -14.37
CA ASN A 222 16.59 1.50 -13.76
C ASN A 222 17.13 1.81 -12.35
N ILE A 223 17.74 2.97 -12.14
CA ILE A 223 18.25 3.38 -10.80
C ILE A 223 17.09 3.60 -9.81
N VAL A 224 16.05 4.31 -10.24
CA VAL A 224 14.89 4.61 -9.38
C VAL A 224 14.17 3.33 -8.98
N LEU A 225 13.87 2.47 -9.95
CA LEU A 225 13.15 1.23 -9.74
C LEU A 225 13.97 0.22 -8.94
N ALA A 226 15.28 0.08 -9.18
CA ALA A 226 16.11 -0.84 -8.38
C ALA A 226 16.04 -0.53 -6.88
N ARG A 227 16.04 0.76 -6.51
CA ARG A 227 15.87 1.18 -5.10
C ARG A 227 14.49 0.82 -4.56
N LYS A 228 13.43 1.05 -5.35
CA LYS A 228 12.03 0.83 -4.96
C LYS A 228 11.64 -0.66 -4.91
N ILE A 229 12.16 -1.49 -5.82
CA ILE A 229 11.92 -2.94 -5.88
C ILE A 229 12.59 -3.67 -4.71
N SER A 230 13.69 -3.13 -4.19
CA SER A 230 14.42 -3.75 -3.09
C SER A 230 13.54 -3.95 -1.85
N LYS A 231 13.88 -4.98 -1.06
CA LYS A 231 13.19 -5.33 0.18
C LYS A 231 14.13 -5.13 1.36
N ALA A 232 13.55 -4.79 2.51
CA ALA A 232 14.24 -4.78 3.79
C ALA A 232 13.67 -5.90 4.67
N THR A 233 14.49 -6.38 5.61
CA THR A 233 14.04 -7.33 6.64
C THR A 233 13.42 -6.52 7.77
N GLY A 234 12.15 -6.78 8.05
CA GLY A 234 11.45 -6.31 9.25
C GLY A 234 11.18 -7.46 10.21
N VAL A 235 10.66 -7.14 11.39
CA VAL A 235 10.22 -8.13 12.37
C VAL A 235 8.74 -7.92 12.66
N ARG A 236 7.94 -8.96 12.44
CA ARG A 236 6.55 -9.01 12.87
C ARG A 236 6.48 -9.64 14.25
N ILE A 237 5.86 -8.94 15.21
CA ILE A 237 5.55 -9.46 16.54
C ILE A 237 4.07 -9.82 16.56
N ASN A 238 3.78 -11.11 16.68
CA ASN A 238 2.45 -11.70 16.62
C ASN A 238 1.78 -11.70 17.99
N CYS A 239 0.53 -11.22 18.05
CA CYS A 239 -0.32 -11.49 19.20
C CYS A 239 -0.67 -12.99 19.29
N ARG A 240 -1.07 -13.46 20.48
CA ARG A 240 -1.39 -14.87 20.73
C ARG A 240 -2.43 -15.45 19.77
N ARG A 241 -3.43 -14.63 19.39
CA ARG A 241 -4.46 -15.03 18.42
C ARG A 241 -3.86 -15.35 17.05
N ASP A 242 -3.00 -14.48 16.53
CA ASP A 242 -2.38 -14.67 15.22
C ASP A 242 -1.35 -15.80 15.23
N GLN A 243 -0.62 -16.00 16.33
CA GLN A 243 0.24 -17.17 16.53
C GLN A 243 -0.56 -18.47 16.36
N ALA A 244 -1.74 -18.56 17.00
CA ALA A 244 -2.61 -19.73 16.91
C ALA A 244 -3.22 -19.92 15.52
N ILE A 245 -3.73 -18.84 14.90
CA ILE A 245 -4.37 -18.90 13.57
C ILE A 245 -3.37 -19.25 12.47
N ARG A 246 -2.16 -18.70 12.54
CA ARG A 246 -1.15 -18.84 11.48
C ARG A 246 -0.16 -19.97 11.74
N ALA A 247 -0.19 -20.57 12.93
CA ALA A 247 0.82 -21.52 13.40
C ALA A 247 2.25 -20.95 13.29
N GLU A 248 2.42 -19.69 13.68
CA GLU A 248 3.67 -18.94 13.60
C GLU A 248 4.18 -18.56 14.99
N PRO A 249 5.50 -18.40 15.17
CA PRO A 249 6.07 -17.96 16.44
C PRO A 249 5.69 -16.50 16.76
N GLU A 250 5.96 -16.08 18.01
CA GLU A 250 5.73 -14.71 18.48
C GLU A 250 6.50 -13.67 17.66
N MET A 251 7.73 -13.95 17.21
CA MET A 251 8.50 -13.07 16.35
C MET A 251 8.90 -13.74 15.05
N VAL A 252 8.59 -13.10 13.92
CA VAL A 252 8.89 -13.59 12.57
C VAL A 252 9.68 -12.51 11.81
N GLU A 253 10.84 -12.86 11.28
CA GLU A 253 11.53 -12.00 10.30
C GLU A 253 10.77 -12.04 8.96
N VAL A 254 10.41 -10.89 8.44
CA VAL A 254 9.57 -10.76 7.24
C VAL A 254 10.24 -9.87 6.20
N SER A 255 10.07 -10.24 4.93
CA SER A 255 10.58 -9.45 3.81
C SER A 255 9.58 -8.37 3.43
N VAL A 256 9.93 -7.11 3.70
CA VAL A 256 9.06 -5.95 3.49
C VAL A 256 9.55 -5.18 2.26
N PRO A 257 8.71 -4.96 1.23
CA PRO A 257 9.05 -4.09 0.11
C PRO A 257 9.38 -2.67 0.60
N ARG A 258 10.44 -2.03 0.09
CA ARG A 258 10.79 -0.64 0.50
C ARG A 258 9.74 0.39 0.11
N MET A 259 8.83 0.04 -0.79
CA MET A 259 7.65 0.86 -1.09
C MET A 259 6.50 0.68 -0.10
N HIS A 260 6.64 -0.19 0.90
CA HIS A 260 5.64 -0.30 1.95
C HIS A 260 5.43 1.09 2.59
N PRO A 261 4.18 1.59 2.73
CA PRO A 261 3.91 2.95 3.18
C PRO A 261 4.57 3.33 4.51
N LEU A 262 4.84 2.35 5.37
CA LEU A 262 5.57 2.51 6.64
C LEU A 262 6.97 3.13 6.47
N PHE A 263 7.64 3.02 5.32
CA PHE A 263 8.95 3.65 5.15
C PHE A 263 8.86 5.16 4.91
N ASN A 264 7.82 5.65 4.22
CA ASN A 264 7.84 7.01 3.65
C ASN A 264 6.57 7.84 3.87
N LEU A 265 5.44 7.24 4.26
CA LEU A 265 4.14 7.92 4.28
C LEU A 265 3.31 7.69 5.55
N GLU A 266 3.44 6.51 6.16
CA GLU A 266 2.62 6.08 7.29
C GLU A 266 3.45 5.81 8.54
N SER A 267 4.76 6.08 8.53
CA SER A 267 5.57 6.03 9.74
C SER A 267 5.28 7.23 10.63
N ASP A 268 4.96 6.95 11.89
CA ASP A 268 4.99 7.92 12.99
C ASP A 268 6.44 8.17 13.46
N ASP A 269 6.63 8.91 14.55
CA ASP A 269 7.93 9.07 15.21
C ASP A 269 8.54 7.72 15.60
N PRO A 270 9.86 7.52 15.39
CA PRO A 270 10.49 6.25 15.66
C PRO A 270 10.43 5.96 17.17
N CYS A 271 10.53 4.69 17.53
CA CYS A 271 10.51 4.25 18.91
C CYS A 271 11.69 4.87 19.68
N ASP A 272 11.41 5.48 20.85
CA ASP A 272 12.39 6.27 21.59
C ASP A 272 13.63 5.46 21.98
N ILE A 273 13.41 4.31 22.62
CA ILE A 273 14.48 3.50 23.20
C ILE A 273 15.36 2.86 22.10
N PRO A 274 14.80 2.21 21.05
CA PRO A 274 15.61 1.78 19.90
C PRO A 274 16.46 2.89 19.27
N SER A 275 15.93 4.11 19.21
CA SER A 275 16.63 5.26 18.62
C SER A 275 17.90 5.65 19.39
N LEU A 276 17.99 5.34 20.69
CA LEU A 276 19.21 5.54 21.48
C LEU A 276 20.39 4.70 20.96
N PHE A 277 20.11 3.65 20.19
CA PHE A 277 21.08 2.70 19.63
C PHE A 277 21.19 2.80 18.10
N GLY A 278 20.71 3.89 17.50
CA GLY A 278 20.80 4.12 16.05
C GLY A 278 19.83 3.26 15.23
N LEU A 279 18.77 2.74 15.84
CA LEU A 279 17.69 2.03 15.15
C LEU A 279 16.45 2.92 15.09
N GLU A 280 16.15 3.45 13.91
CA GLU A 280 14.96 4.27 13.67
C GLU A 280 13.71 3.39 13.50
N LEU A 281 13.40 2.62 14.54
CA LEU A 281 12.35 1.61 14.51
C LEU A 281 10.98 2.25 14.40
N VAL A 282 10.23 1.92 13.36
CA VAL A 282 8.85 2.35 13.15
C VAL A 282 7.92 1.14 13.09
N ALA A 283 6.68 1.33 13.52
CA ALA A 283 5.72 0.26 13.69
C ALA A 283 4.43 0.53 12.93
N LYS A 284 3.78 -0.53 12.44
CA LYS A 284 2.42 -0.50 11.91
C LYS A 284 1.66 -1.70 12.45
N ALA A 285 0.45 -1.47 12.97
CA ALA A 285 -0.45 -2.55 13.32
C ALA A 285 -1.01 -3.22 12.07
N TYR A 286 -1.18 -4.54 12.14
CA TYR A 286 -1.98 -5.23 11.14
C TYR A 286 -3.45 -4.86 11.36
N ASP A 287 -4.05 -4.12 10.43
CA ASP A 287 -5.47 -3.75 10.48
C ASP A 287 -6.31 -5.02 10.70
N ASP A 288 -7.00 -5.07 11.84
CA ASP A 288 -7.98 -6.12 12.11
C ASP A 288 -9.22 -5.79 11.28
N SER A 289 -9.23 -6.26 10.04
CA SER A 289 -10.38 -6.15 9.11
C SER A 289 -11.67 -6.82 9.61
N ARG A 290 -11.75 -7.19 10.90
CA ARG A 290 -12.89 -7.85 11.55
C ARG A 290 -13.42 -7.15 12.80
N SER A 291 -12.79 -6.12 13.34
CA SER A 291 -13.30 -5.46 14.56
C SER A 291 -14.23 -4.30 14.22
N GLY A 292 -15.48 -4.61 13.88
CA GLY A 292 -16.58 -3.68 14.07
C GLY A 292 -16.75 -3.37 15.56
N GLY A 293 -16.60 -2.11 15.94
CA GLY A 293 -17.21 -1.45 17.10
C GLY A 293 -17.38 -2.23 18.42
N GLY A 294 -16.39 -3.02 18.86
CA GLY A 294 -16.44 -3.73 20.14
C GLY A 294 -15.80 -2.93 21.29
N ASN A 295 -16.43 -2.92 22.46
CA ASN A 295 -15.90 -2.31 23.68
C ASN A 295 -14.49 -2.84 24.03
N SER A 296 -13.58 -1.95 24.44
CA SER A 296 -12.17 -2.20 24.74
C SER A 296 -11.92 -3.34 25.74
N HIS A 297 -12.80 -3.51 26.74
CA HIS A 297 -12.71 -4.60 27.72
C HIS A 297 -12.90 -6.02 27.12
N SER A 298 -13.57 -6.15 25.97
CA SER A 298 -13.76 -7.45 25.30
C SER A 298 -12.56 -7.86 24.44
N LEU A 299 -11.74 -6.90 23.99
CA LEU A 299 -10.62 -7.14 23.07
C LEU A 299 -9.40 -7.74 23.76
N ALA A 300 -9.15 -7.40 25.03
CA ALA A 300 -8.07 -8.00 25.83
C ALA A 300 -8.24 -9.53 26.02
N ASN A 301 -9.49 -10.01 26.10
CA ASN A 301 -9.83 -11.43 26.22
C ASN A 301 -9.77 -12.21 24.88
N ASN A 302 -9.62 -11.53 23.74
CA ASN A 302 -9.58 -12.17 22.42
C ASN A 302 -8.16 -12.56 21.96
N GLY A 303 -7.17 -12.57 22.84
CA GLY A 303 -5.78 -12.92 22.50
C GLY A 303 -5.05 -11.87 21.65
N LEU A 304 -5.59 -10.64 21.60
CA LEU A 304 -5.04 -9.50 20.86
C LEU A 304 -3.99 -8.71 21.63
N ALA A 305 -3.80 -8.98 22.92
CA ALA A 305 -2.73 -8.38 23.70
C ALA A 305 -1.36 -8.79 23.13
N ASN A 306 -0.46 -7.81 23.04
CA ASN A 306 0.89 -8.00 22.52
C ASN A 306 1.89 -7.26 23.42
N PRO A 307 2.20 -7.82 24.60
CA PRO A 307 3.05 -7.15 25.59
C PRO A 307 4.47 -6.91 25.07
N LEU A 308 5.02 -7.84 24.28
CA LEU A 308 6.35 -7.68 23.71
C LEU A 308 6.42 -6.49 22.74
N ALA A 309 5.43 -6.32 21.87
CA ALA A 309 5.36 -5.13 21.01
C ALA A 309 5.13 -3.84 21.80
N GLN A 310 4.38 -3.90 22.92
CA GLN A 310 4.17 -2.74 23.79
C GLN A 310 5.46 -2.23 24.41
N LEU A 311 6.40 -3.11 24.78
CA LEU A 311 7.71 -2.70 25.31
C LEU A 311 8.41 -1.75 24.35
N LEU A 312 8.46 -2.08 23.06
CA LEU A 312 9.10 -1.24 22.04
C LEU A 312 8.43 0.13 21.84
N LEU A 313 7.15 0.25 22.19
CA LEU A 313 6.38 1.48 22.07
C LEU A 313 6.45 2.38 23.31
N ILE A 314 7.12 1.93 24.39
CA ILE A 314 7.35 2.74 25.58
C ILE A 314 8.17 3.99 25.21
N ARG A 315 7.69 5.15 25.65
CA ARG A 315 8.39 6.43 25.44
C ARG A 315 9.22 6.76 26.68
N THR A 316 10.33 7.45 26.44
CA THR A 316 11.20 8.00 27.48
C THR A 316 10.75 9.39 27.93
N SER A 317 9.78 9.98 27.23
CA SER A 317 9.27 11.32 27.53
C SER A 317 8.28 11.33 28.70
N ILE A 318 8.24 12.47 29.38
CA ILE A 318 7.32 12.75 30.49
C ILE A 318 6.32 13.81 30.02
N GLN A 319 5.03 13.53 30.22
CA GLN A 319 3.94 14.47 29.92
C GLN A 319 3.05 14.63 31.15
N ASN A 320 2.75 15.89 31.51
CA ASN A 320 1.91 16.22 32.67
C ASN A 320 2.37 15.53 33.98
N GLY A 321 3.69 15.45 34.19
CA GLY A 321 4.28 14.82 35.39
C GLY A 321 4.14 13.30 35.45
N SER A 322 3.84 12.63 34.32
CA SER A 322 3.72 11.18 34.21
C SER A 322 4.51 10.64 33.02
N TRP A 323 5.08 9.44 33.16
CA TRP A 323 5.74 8.75 32.06
C TRP A 323 4.75 8.39 30.95
N VAL A 324 5.15 8.61 29.71
CA VAL A 324 4.34 8.20 28.55
C VAL A 324 4.60 6.71 28.26
N HIS A 325 3.75 5.84 28.81
CA HIS A 325 3.86 4.39 28.61
C HIS A 325 3.52 3.94 27.19
N LEU A 326 2.50 4.55 26.59
CA LEU A 326 2.06 4.24 25.24
C LEU A 326 1.53 5.55 24.63
N PRO A 327 1.93 5.92 23.40
CA PRO A 327 1.40 7.11 22.77
C PRO A 327 -0.13 7.08 22.64
N SER A 328 -0.78 8.24 22.75
CA SER A 328 -2.25 8.35 22.76
C SER A 328 -2.93 7.83 21.48
N TYR A 329 -2.22 7.79 20.36
CA TYR A 329 -2.75 7.22 19.12
C TYR A 329 -2.75 5.68 19.11
N TRP A 330 -1.96 5.05 19.98
CA TRP A 330 -1.97 3.61 20.23
C TRP A 330 -2.88 3.21 21.40
N SER A 331 -3.27 4.14 22.27
CA SER A 331 -3.97 3.87 23.55
C SER A 331 -5.38 3.27 23.40
N HIS A 332 -6.00 3.43 22.23
CA HIS A 332 -7.36 2.94 21.96
C HIS A 332 -7.40 1.59 21.25
N GLN A 333 -6.26 0.97 20.94
CA GLN A 333 -6.19 -0.28 20.18
C GLN A 333 -5.67 -1.42 21.05
N SER A 334 -6.37 -2.55 21.03
CA SER A 334 -5.70 -3.83 21.28
C SER A 334 -4.69 -4.01 20.14
N LEU A 335 -3.40 -3.80 20.47
CA LEU A 335 -2.32 -3.63 19.51
C LEU A 335 -2.19 -4.77 18.49
N GLY A 336 -2.72 -5.96 18.78
CA GLY A 336 -2.75 -7.08 17.83
C GLY A 336 -1.33 -7.44 17.42
N SER A 337 -1.15 -7.95 16.21
CA SER A 337 0.19 -8.15 15.66
C SER A 337 0.71 -6.82 15.09
N LEU A 338 2.01 -6.54 15.26
CA LEU A 338 2.67 -5.35 14.72
C LEU A 338 3.82 -5.74 13.80
N LEU A 339 3.99 -4.98 12.73
CA LEU A 339 5.18 -4.99 11.90
C LEU A 339 6.12 -3.88 12.35
N PHE A 340 7.37 -4.22 12.61
CA PHE A 340 8.45 -3.27 12.87
C PHE A 340 9.48 -3.29 11.73
N VAL A 341 9.90 -2.12 11.28
CA VAL A 341 10.97 -1.93 10.29
C VAL A 341 11.88 -0.77 10.71
N ASP A 342 13.13 -0.76 10.24
CA ASP A 342 13.98 0.42 10.34
C ASP A 342 13.54 1.41 9.26
N ARG A 343 13.26 2.66 9.61
CA ARG A 343 12.83 3.69 8.66
C ARG A 343 13.83 3.93 7.52
N SER A 344 15.13 3.80 7.79
CA SER A 344 16.19 3.87 6.76
C SER A 344 16.15 2.68 5.79
N GLY A 345 15.39 1.64 6.14
CA GLY A 345 15.34 0.34 5.49
C GLY A 345 16.60 -0.49 5.72
N ARG A 346 17.34 -0.25 6.79
CA ARG A 346 18.28 -1.23 7.33
C ARG A 346 17.53 -2.53 7.65
N ASN A 347 18.20 -3.67 7.44
CA ASN A 347 17.65 -4.97 7.83
C ASN A 347 17.69 -5.08 9.36
N ILE A 348 16.55 -5.46 9.95
CA ILE A 348 16.43 -5.76 11.37
C ILE A 348 16.26 -7.26 11.54
N ARG A 349 16.97 -7.84 12.51
CA ARG A 349 16.86 -9.23 12.91
C ARG A 349 16.00 -9.38 14.15
N ARG A 350 15.44 -10.58 14.34
CA ARG A 350 14.71 -10.95 15.56
C ARG A 350 15.59 -10.79 16.81
N HIS A 351 16.89 -11.07 16.69
CA HIS A 351 17.84 -10.90 17.78
C HIS A 351 17.95 -9.44 18.23
N ASP A 352 18.06 -8.49 17.30
CA ASP A 352 18.11 -7.04 17.61
C ASP A 352 16.90 -6.60 18.43
N ILE A 353 15.71 -7.06 18.02
CA ILE A 353 14.45 -6.77 18.73
C ILE A 353 14.42 -7.41 20.12
N THR A 354 14.91 -8.65 20.24
CA THR A 354 14.93 -9.38 21.51
C THR A 354 15.81 -8.68 22.54
N GLU A 355 17.02 -8.28 22.16
CA GLU A 355 17.95 -7.58 23.08
C GLU A 355 17.39 -6.25 23.57
N ILE A 356 16.71 -5.49 22.68
CA ILE A 356 16.07 -4.24 23.07
C ILE A 356 14.88 -4.50 24.00
N CYS A 357 14.03 -5.49 23.71
CA CYS A 357 12.91 -5.83 24.59
C CYS A 357 13.40 -6.22 25.99
N ASN A 358 14.44 -7.05 26.08
CA ASN A 358 15.05 -7.44 27.36
C ASN A 358 15.59 -6.22 28.12
N LEU A 359 16.29 -5.30 27.44
CA LEU A 359 16.75 -4.06 28.06
C LEU A 359 15.59 -3.23 28.60
N ILE A 360 14.52 -3.07 27.84
CA ILE A 360 13.34 -2.29 28.25
C ILE A 360 12.69 -2.94 29.46
N GLU A 361 12.47 -4.25 29.43
CA GLU A 361 11.82 -5.00 30.49
C GLU A 361 12.62 -5.02 31.79
N GLU A 362 13.95 -5.17 31.71
CA GLU A 362 14.81 -5.28 32.89
C GLU A 362 15.23 -3.92 33.47
N VAL A 363 15.25 -2.86 32.65
CA VAL A 363 15.81 -1.56 33.03
C VAL A 363 14.76 -0.45 32.97
N ALA A 364 14.14 -0.24 31.80
CA ALA A 364 13.21 0.89 31.63
C ALA A 364 11.95 0.71 32.47
N VAL A 365 11.33 -0.47 32.43
CA VAL A 365 10.08 -0.75 33.14
C VAL A 365 10.23 -0.59 34.65
N PRO A 366 11.24 -1.19 35.33
CA PRO A 366 11.44 -0.99 36.76
C PRO A 366 11.75 0.46 37.13
N PHE A 367 12.51 1.18 36.30
CA PHE A 367 12.82 2.60 36.53
C PHE A 367 11.55 3.45 36.48
N ILE A 368 10.76 3.31 35.41
CA ILE A 368 9.51 4.05 35.19
C ILE A 368 8.49 3.78 36.32
N LEU A 369 8.43 2.55 36.83
CA LEU A 369 7.50 2.18 37.92
C LEU A 369 7.94 2.70 39.30
N LYS A 370 9.24 2.90 39.54
CA LYS A 370 9.79 3.29 40.85
C LYS A 370 10.03 4.79 40.98
N GLU A 371 10.50 5.43 39.93
CA GLU A 371 11.00 6.81 39.99
C GLU A 371 9.89 7.82 39.69
N ASN A 372 9.85 8.90 40.47
CA ASN A 372 8.84 9.94 40.33
C ASN A 372 9.13 10.82 39.10
N ALA A 373 8.30 10.70 38.08
CA ALA A 373 8.40 11.49 36.84
C ALA A 373 8.32 13.01 37.04
N SER A 374 7.84 13.50 38.18
CA SER A 374 7.78 14.94 38.48
C SER A 374 9.13 15.54 38.87
N GLU A 375 10.14 14.73 39.15
CA GLU A 375 11.49 15.22 39.47
C GLU A 375 12.24 15.72 38.22
N PRO A 376 13.00 16.83 38.33
CA PRO A 376 13.72 17.39 37.20
C PRO A 376 14.83 16.44 36.70
N GLY A 377 14.92 16.27 35.38
CA GLY A 377 16.00 15.50 34.74
C GLY A 377 15.79 13.98 34.69
N MET A 378 14.64 13.46 35.12
CA MET A 378 14.37 12.01 35.13
C MET A 378 14.41 11.38 33.73
N GLU A 379 13.92 12.08 32.70
CA GLU A 379 14.01 11.63 31.32
C GLU A 379 15.47 11.41 30.89
N GLN A 380 16.36 12.36 31.20
CA GLN A 380 17.78 12.24 30.86
C GLN A 380 18.44 11.11 31.65
N LYS A 381 18.13 10.99 32.95
CA LYS A 381 18.62 9.90 33.81
C LYS A 381 18.25 8.52 33.26
N LEU A 382 17.01 8.33 32.82
CA LEU A 382 16.57 7.08 32.17
C LEU A 382 17.36 6.81 30.89
N LYS A 383 17.48 7.81 30.00
CA LYS A 383 18.24 7.66 28.75
C LYS A 383 19.71 7.31 29.00
N ASP A 384 20.35 7.90 30.00
CA ASP A 384 21.74 7.65 30.33
C ASP A 384 21.95 6.22 30.87
N ILE A 385 21.06 5.75 31.75
CA ILE A 385 21.09 4.36 32.25
C ILE A 385 20.89 3.38 31.09
N LEU A 386 19.91 3.62 30.21
CA LEU A 386 19.64 2.76 29.06
C LEU A 386 20.84 2.71 28.10
N LYS A 387 21.48 3.84 27.80
CA LYS A 387 22.68 3.88 26.97
C LYS A 387 23.84 3.12 27.60
N TRP A 388 24.04 3.27 28.91
CA TRP A 388 25.11 2.58 29.63
C TRP A 388 24.91 1.06 29.63
N GLU A 389 23.72 0.60 30.04
CA GLU A 389 23.35 -0.83 30.02
C GLU A 389 23.38 -1.42 28.61
N GLY A 390 22.82 -0.72 27.63
CA GLY A 390 22.85 -1.17 26.24
C GLY A 390 24.27 -1.28 25.68
N SER A 391 25.19 -0.40 26.08
CA SER A 391 26.61 -0.49 25.70
C SER A 391 27.30 -1.71 26.30
N ILE A 392 26.98 -2.08 27.55
CA ILE A 392 27.49 -3.30 28.21
C ILE A 392 27.00 -4.55 27.48
N ARG A 393 25.73 -4.55 27.06
CA ARG A 393 25.08 -5.65 26.32
C ARG A 393 25.48 -5.69 24.84
N GLY A 394 26.18 -4.68 24.34
CA GLY A 394 26.61 -4.60 22.93
C GLY A 394 25.47 -4.26 21.95
N ILE A 395 24.37 -3.68 22.42
CA ILE A 395 23.23 -3.31 21.57
C ILE A 395 23.62 -2.19 20.60
N GLY A 396 23.33 -2.39 19.32
CA GLY A 396 23.57 -1.40 18.26
C GLY A 396 25.00 -1.39 17.69
N ARG A 397 25.87 -2.34 18.11
CA ARG A 397 27.22 -2.52 17.54
C ARG A 397 27.24 -3.45 16.34
#